data_AF-A0A960D2G8-F1
#
_entry.id   AF-A0A960D2G8-F1
#
_cell.length_a   1.000
_cell.length_b   1.000
_cell.length_c   1.000
_cell.angle_alpha   90.00
_cell.angle_beta   90.00
_cell.angle_gamma   90.00
#
_symmetry.space_group_name_H-M   'P 1'
#
loop_
_entity.id
_entity.type
_entity.pdbx_description
1 polymer ?
#
loop_
_entity_poly.entity_id
_entity_poly.type
_entity_poly.pdbx_seq_one_letter_code
_entity_poly.pdbx_strand_id
1 'polypeptide(L)'
;TYSLDPISPDEQIVVDVLDTDHHNLRVDVPDALLVMLNATTLRRSLGLLAQLLQTGLPTCVVLTFTDDLARRQGHIDVAALSRAIGVPVVPVVAGHRDGVVALRQAMAGFESWSTPVVPPPTDTAEVTAWVDSVLRAAGYELPDVDHRTRRIDAVLLHPVAGTVIFLLTMFVFFQTIFTLAAPLQGYVGDFFGWLGGLVSAHVQLSWLSAFLS
;
A
#
# COMPACT_ATOMS: atom_id res chain seq x y z
N THR A 1 7.85 7.41 0.69
CA THR A 1 7.75 8.86 0.48
C THR A 1 6.36 9.36 0.85
N TYR A 2 6.06 9.43 2.15
CA TYR A 2 4.72 9.85 2.63
C TYR A 2 4.79 10.74 3.89
N SER A 3 5.90 11.47 4.06
CA SER A 3 6.09 12.58 5.01
C SER A 3 7.39 13.29 4.62
N LEU A 4 7.56 14.56 4.98
CA LEU A 4 8.85 15.26 5.01
C LEU A 4 9.68 14.91 6.27
N ASP A 5 9.24 13.93 7.06
CA ASP A 5 10.10 13.23 8.03
C ASP A 5 10.77 12.05 7.31
N PRO A 6 12.08 12.14 6.98
CA PRO A 6 12.74 11.14 6.17
C PRO A 6 12.99 9.87 6.97
N ILE A 7 12.57 8.72 6.43
CA ILE A 7 12.90 7.39 6.97
C ILE A 7 13.96 6.67 6.12
N SER A 8 14.40 7.28 5.01
CA SER A 8 15.43 6.73 4.12
C SER A 8 16.39 7.82 3.60
N PRO A 9 17.59 7.44 3.12
CA PRO A 9 18.57 8.38 2.54
C PRO A 9 18.02 9.15 1.34
N ASP A 10 17.20 8.51 0.51
CA ASP A 10 16.59 9.15 -0.67
C ASP A 10 15.56 10.21 -0.25
N GLU A 11 14.83 9.97 0.85
CA GLU A 11 13.88 10.94 1.40
C GLU A 11 14.59 12.14 2.03
N GLN A 12 15.77 11.91 2.63
CA GLN A 12 16.58 12.97 3.21
C GLN A 12 17.08 13.95 2.15
N ILE A 13 17.42 13.47 0.95
CA ILE A 13 17.77 14.32 -0.19
C ILE A 13 16.59 15.22 -0.60
N VAL A 14 15.36 14.72 -0.58
CA VAL A 14 14.17 15.53 -0.94
C VAL A 14 13.93 16.64 0.09
N VAL A 15 14.09 16.35 1.38
CA VAL A 15 13.96 17.34 2.45
C VAL A 15 15.06 18.41 2.33
N ASP A 16 16.31 17.98 2.12
CA ASP A 16 17.47 18.87 1.99
C ASP A 16 17.39 19.82 0.78
N VAL A 17 16.66 19.44 -0.27
CA VAL A 17 16.43 20.26 -1.48
C VAL A 17 15.25 21.23 -1.29
N LEU A 18 14.29 20.89 -0.43
CA LEU A 18 13.10 21.70 -0.16
C LEU A 18 13.30 22.68 1.02
N ASP A 19 14.40 22.57 1.78
CA ASP A 19 14.75 23.50 2.85
C ASP A 19 15.25 24.85 2.27
N THR A 20 14.33 25.79 2.15
CA THR A 20 14.60 27.17 1.71
C THR A 20 15.36 28.02 2.73
N ASP A 21 15.32 27.66 4.03
CA ASP A 21 15.94 28.44 5.11
C ASP A 21 17.43 28.09 5.30
N HIS A 22 17.79 26.80 5.17
CA HIS A 22 19.18 26.34 5.24
C HIS A 22 19.67 26.03 3.82
N HIS A 23 20.16 27.06 3.12
CA HIS A 23 20.82 26.91 1.82
C HIS A 23 21.92 25.83 1.87
N ASN A 24 21.59 24.62 1.45
CA ASN A 24 22.58 23.62 1.13
C ASN A 24 23.28 24.08 -0.17
N LEU A 25 24.56 24.46 -0.06
CA LEU A 25 25.44 24.98 -1.12
C LEU A 25 25.63 24.05 -2.35
N ARG A 26 24.84 22.97 -2.49
CA ARG A 26 24.98 21.92 -3.51
C ARG A 26 23.76 21.74 -4.41
N VAL A 27 22.59 22.27 -4.09
CA VAL A 27 21.38 22.11 -4.93
C VAL A 27 20.62 23.45 -4.99
N ASP A 28 20.27 23.88 -6.19
CA ASP A 28 19.44 25.06 -6.39
C ASP A 28 18.03 24.83 -5.84
N VAL A 29 17.48 25.85 -5.18
CA VAL A 29 16.09 25.85 -4.71
C VAL A 29 15.17 25.75 -5.94
N PRO A 30 14.19 24.83 -5.96
CA PRO A 30 13.28 24.71 -7.10
C PRO A 30 12.36 25.92 -7.24
N ASP A 31 12.16 26.39 -8.48
CA ASP A 31 11.26 27.52 -8.78
C ASP A 31 9.77 27.17 -8.62
N ALA A 32 9.44 25.87 -8.67
CA ALA A 32 8.07 25.36 -8.62
C ALA A 32 8.02 23.87 -8.24
N LEU A 33 6.87 23.42 -7.74
CA LEU A 33 6.62 22.04 -7.33
C LEU A 33 5.57 21.36 -8.22
N LEU A 34 5.92 20.18 -8.74
CA LEU A 34 4.98 19.28 -9.41
C LEU A 34 4.73 18.06 -8.52
N VAL A 35 3.57 18.01 -7.88
CA VAL A 35 3.28 17.03 -6.82
C VAL A 35 2.32 15.97 -7.34
N MET A 36 2.76 14.71 -7.35
CA MET A 36 1.90 13.59 -7.73
C MET A 36 1.08 13.10 -6.53
N LEU A 37 -0.25 13.09 -6.69
CA LEU A 37 -1.18 12.48 -5.75
C LEU A 37 -1.81 11.24 -6.36
N ASN A 38 -2.20 10.29 -5.52
CA ASN A 38 -2.88 9.07 -5.93
C ASN A 38 -4.35 9.14 -5.48
N ALA A 39 -5.26 9.10 -6.45
CA ALA A 39 -6.69 9.18 -6.20
C ALA A 39 -7.19 8.04 -5.29
N THR A 40 -6.57 6.86 -5.32
CA THR A 40 -6.99 5.71 -4.49
C THR A 40 -6.55 5.80 -3.02
N THR A 41 -5.56 6.65 -2.72
CA THR A 41 -5.03 6.87 -1.36
C THR A 41 -4.99 8.35 -1.00
N LEU A 42 -6.00 9.11 -1.46
CA LEU A 42 -5.93 10.57 -1.53
C LEU A 42 -5.72 11.25 -0.16
N ARG A 43 -6.35 10.73 0.89
CA ARG A 43 -6.19 11.23 2.27
C ARG A 43 -4.72 11.30 2.68
N ARG A 44 -3.97 10.23 2.42
CA ARG A 44 -2.54 10.14 2.77
C ARG A 44 -1.71 11.09 1.93
N SER A 45 -1.97 11.14 0.61
CA SER A 45 -1.21 12.02 -0.28
C SER A 45 -1.50 13.50 -0.04
N LEU A 46 -2.71 13.87 0.40
CA LEU A 46 -3.04 15.24 0.81
C LEU A 46 -2.30 15.66 2.08
N GLY A 47 -2.01 14.74 3.00
CA GLY A 47 -1.15 15.04 4.16
C GLY A 47 0.26 15.47 3.75
N LEU A 48 0.84 14.79 2.75
CA LEU A 48 2.13 15.19 2.17
C LEU A 48 2.01 16.54 1.43
N LEU A 49 0.95 16.73 0.65
CA LEU A 49 0.71 18.01 -0.03
C LEU A 49 0.62 19.16 0.97
N ALA A 50 0.00 18.97 2.14
CA ALA A 50 -0.11 20.00 3.16
C ALA A 50 1.28 20.49 3.63
N GLN A 51 2.26 19.59 3.75
CA GLN A 51 3.62 19.96 4.11
C GLN A 51 4.32 20.69 2.95
N LEU A 52 4.15 20.22 1.72
CA LEU A 52 4.76 20.83 0.54
C LEU A 52 4.22 22.24 0.26
N LEU A 53 2.92 22.48 0.46
CA LEU A 53 2.32 23.80 0.27
C LEU A 53 2.81 24.83 1.28
N GLN A 54 3.38 24.41 2.42
CA GLN A 54 3.98 25.33 3.39
C GLN A 54 5.31 25.92 2.92
N THR A 55 5.96 25.32 1.92
CA THR A 55 7.18 25.89 1.30
C THR A 55 6.90 27.20 0.57
N GLY A 56 5.63 27.51 0.27
CA GLY A 56 5.25 28.72 -0.44
C GLY A 56 5.62 28.71 -1.93
N LEU A 57 6.10 27.59 -2.47
CA LEU A 57 6.47 27.46 -3.87
C LEU A 57 5.23 27.27 -4.77
N PRO A 58 5.20 27.86 -5.97
CA PRO A 58 4.16 27.62 -6.97
C PRO A 58 3.99 26.12 -7.21
N THR A 59 2.79 25.60 -6.99
CA THR A 59 2.56 24.15 -6.98
C THR A 59 1.52 23.74 -8.00
N CYS A 60 1.78 22.65 -8.74
CA CYS A 60 0.79 21.96 -9.55
C CYS A 60 0.65 20.51 -9.09
N VAL A 61 -0.59 20.05 -8.98
CA VAL A 61 -0.92 18.70 -8.55
C VAL A 61 -1.25 17.83 -9.75
N VAL A 62 -0.58 16.68 -9.85
CA VAL A 62 -0.89 15.62 -10.80
C VAL A 62 -1.67 14.53 -10.09
N LEU A 63 -2.95 14.38 -10.42
CA LEU A 63 -3.81 13.38 -9.80
C LEU A 63 -3.82 12.09 -10.63
N THR A 64 -3.20 11.04 -10.11
CA THR A 64 -3.07 9.73 -10.77
C THR A 64 -4.15 8.74 -10.33
N PHE A 65 -4.37 7.69 -11.14
CA PHE A 65 -5.28 6.56 -10.85
C PHE A 65 -6.76 6.95 -10.66
N THR A 66 -7.21 8.03 -11.32
CA THR A 66 -8.62 8.45 -11.31
C THR A 66 -9.54 7.41 -11.99
N ASP A 67 -9.01 6.67 -12.96
CA ASP A 67 -9.69 5.57 -13.63
C ASP A 67 -9.87 4.35 -12.71
N ASP A 68 -8.84 3.97 -11.95
CA ASP A 68 -8.94 2.88 -10.97
C ASP A 68 -9.92 3.24 -9.84
N LEU A 69 -9.92 4.50 -9.39
CA LEU A 69 -10.92 5.01 -8.43
C LEU A 69 -12.34 4.79 -8.97
N ALA A 70 -12.61 5.23 -10.21
CA ALA A 70 -13.92 5.09 -10.84
C ALA A 70 -14.32 3.62 -11.07
N ARG A 71 -13.37 2.77 -11.50
CA ARG A 71 -13.60 1.32 -11.70
C ARG A 71 -14.04 0.61 -10.43
N ARG A 72 -13.61 1.09 -9.27
CA ARG A 72 -13.97 0.53 -7.96
C ARG A 72 -15.12 1.30 -7.30
N GLN A 73 -15.94 2.00 -8.08
CA GLN A 73 -17.11 2.77 -7.63
C GLN A 73 -16.78 3.92 -6.67
N GLY A 74 -15.53 4.35 -6.59
CA GLY A 74 -15.16 5.60 -5.93
C GLY A 74 -15.40 6.80 -6.86
N HIS A 75 -15.46 8.00 -6.30
CA HIS A 75 -15.61 9.22 -7.09
C HIS A 75 -14.86 10.41 -6.51
N ILE A 76 -14.53 11.36 -7.39
CA ILE A 76 -13.87 12.61 -7.04
C ILE A 76 -14.17 13.70 -8.07
N ASP A 77 -14.50 14.89 -7.59
CA ASP A 77 -14.58 16.09 -8.43
C ASP A 77 -13.22 16.80 -8.44
N VAL A 78 -12.50 16.67 -9.55
CA VAL A 78 -11.16 17.25 -9.75
C VAL A 78 -11.19 18.79 -9.72
N ALA A 79 -12.25 19.40 -10.24
CA ALA A 79 -12.40 20.85 -10.26
C ALA A 79 -12.73 21.40 -8.87
N ALA A 80 -13.55 20.67 -8.09
CA ALA A 80 -13.78 20.99 -6.68
C ALA A 80 -12.53 20.78 -5.84
N LEU A 81 -11.76 19.70 -6.08
CA LEU A 81 -10.48 19.47 -5.42
C LEU A 81 -9.53 20.64 -5.66
N SER A 82 -9.32 21.06 -6.92
CA SER A 82 -8.45 22.18 -7.27
C SER A 82 -8.84 23.48 -6.57
N ARG A 83 -10.14 23.78 -6.50
CA ARG A 83 -10.65 24.95 -5.76
C ARG A 83 -10.43 24.83 -4.24
N ALA A 84 -10.59 23.64 -3.68
CA ALA A 84 -10.44 23.41 -2.25
C ALA A 84 -8.98 23.53 -1.78
N ILE A 85 -8.02 23.07 -2.59
CA ILE A 85 -6.59 23.18 -2.27
C ILE A 85 -5.95 24.48 -2.75
N GLY A 86 -6.61 25.24 -3.64
CA GLY A 86 -6.13 26.52 -4.16
C GLY A 86 -5.01 26.43 -5.20
N VAL A 87 -4.73 25.22 -5.71
CA VAL A 87 -3.69 24.96 -6.72
C VAL A 87 -4.23 24.16 -7.90
N PRO A 88 -3.66 24.32 -9.12
CA PRO A 88 -4.12 23.58 -10.29
C PRO A 88 -3.95 22.07 -10.12
N VAL A 89 -5.01 21.31 -10.45
CA VAL A 89 -5.00 19.84 -10.44
C VAL A 89 -5.20 19.31 -11.86
N VAL A 90 -4.27 18.48 -12.32
CA VAL A 90 -4.32 17.82 -13.63
C VAL A 90 -4.50 16.32 -13.42
N PRO A 91 -5.64 15.72 -13.84
CA PRO A 91 -5.83 14.29 -13.77
C PRO A 91 -5.01 13.58 -14.87
N VAL A 92 -4.29 12.53 -14.51
CA VAL A 92 -3.47 11.73 -15.43
C VAL A 92 -3.81 10.25 -15.26
N VAL A 93 -4.23 9.63 -16.35
CA VAL A 93 -4.49 8.18 -16.42
C VAL A 93 -3.28 7.49 -17.04
N ALA A 94 -2.70 6.54 -16.31
CA ALA A 94 -1.53 5.79 -16.77
C ALA A 94 -1.87 4.93 -18.01
N GLY A 95 -0.98 4.88 -18.99
CA GLY A 95 -1.15 4.08 -20.22
C GLY A 95 -1.88 4.80 -21.37
N HIS A 96 -2.43 5.99 -21.15
CA HIS A 96 -2.97 6.83 -22.22
C HIS A 96 -1.92 7.84 -22.70
N ARG A 97 -1.65 7.88 -24.02
CA ARG A 97 -0.69 8.84 -24.62
C ARG A 97 -1.06 10.30 -24.33
N ASP A 98 -2.34 10.57 -24.12
CA ASP A 98 -2.88 11.90 -23.84
C ASP A 98 -2.43 12.45 -22.47
N GLY A 99 -2.18 11.57 -21.48
CA GLY A 99 -1.74 12.00 -20.13
C GLY A 99 -0.35 12.63 -20.13
N VAL A 100 0.57 12.11 -20.95
CA VAL A 100 1.92 12.68 -21.11
C VAL A 100 1.87 14.01 -21.85
N VAL A 101 0.96 14.14 -22.83
CA VAL A 101 0.76 15.40 -23.56
C VAL A 101 0.17 16.47 -22.64
N ALA A 102 -0.85 16.13 -21.85
CA ALA A 102 -1.46 17.04 -20.88
C ALA A 102 -0.45 17.48 -19.80
N LEU A 103 0.38 16.56 -19.31
CA LEU A 103 1.44 16.90 -18.37
C LEU A 103 2.48 17.84 -18.99
N ARG A 104 2.92 17.57 -20.22
CA ARG A 104 3.86 18.43 -20.94
C ARG A 104 3.29 19.83 -21.18
N GLN A 105 1.99 19.94 -21.47
CA GLN A 105 1.31 21.23 -21.58
C GLN A 105 1.23 21.96 -20.23
N ALA A 106 0.94 21.25 -19.14
CA ALA A 106 0.92 21.83 -17.80
C ALA A 106 2.29 22.33 -17.36
N MET A 107 3.37 21.60 -17.69
CA MET A 107 4.76 22.03 -17.45
C MET A 107 5.17 23.23 -18.32
N ALA A 108 4.68 23.31 -19.56
CA ALA A 108 4.95 24.45 -20.43
C ALA A 108 4.30 25.77 -19.95
N GLY A 109 3.30 25.68 -19.05
CA GLY A 109 2.62 26.83 -18.45
C GLY A 109 2.90 27.01 -16.96
N PHE A 110 4.09 26.64 -16.47
CA PHE A 110 4.42 26.68 -15.03
C PHE A 110 4.24 28.06 -14.38
N GLU A 111 4.37 29.15 -15.15
CA GLU A 111 4.13 30.53 -14.70
C GLU A 111 2.67 30.76 -14.22
N SER A 112 1.74 29.91 -14.64
CA SER A 112 0.33 29.96 -14.21
C SER A 112 0.04 29.17 -12.93
N TRP A 113 1.04 28.48 -12.36
CA TRP A 113 0.86 27.71 -11.14
C TRP A 113 0.69 28.66 -9.96
N SER A 114 -0.33 28.39 -9.15
CA SER A 114 -0.66 29.23 -8.01
C SER A 114 -0.06 28.67 -6.72
N THR A 115 0.09 29.58 -5.77
CA THR A 115 0.26 29.24 -4.36
C THR A 115 -1.09 29.40 -3.67
N PRO A 116 -1.43 28.53 -2.70
CA PRO A 116 -2.66 28.69 -1.93
C PRO A 116 -2.59 30.00 -1.14
N VAL A 117 -3.68 30.78 -1.18
CA VAL A 117 -3.78 32.07 -0.48
C VAL A 117 -3.67 31.89 1.04
N VAL A 118 -4.18 30.77 1.55
CA VAL A 118 -4.05 30.38 2.95
C VAL A 118 -3.28 29.06 2.96
N PRO A 119 -2.07 29.02 3.55
CA PRO A 119 -1.34 27.77 3.66
C PRO A 119 -2.10 26.81 4.58
N PRO A 120 -2.03 25.50 4.31
CA PRO A 120 -2.59 24.50 5.20
C PRO A 120 -1.90 24.57 6.58
N PRO A 121 -2.60 24.13 7.64
CA PRO A 121 -2.06 24.18 9.00
C PRO A 121 -0.81 23.28 9.14
N THR A 122 0.01 23.60 10.13
CA THR A 122 1.27 22.86 10.41
C THR A 122 1.08 21.76 11.45
N ASP A 123 0.13 21.93 12.38
CA ASP A 123 -0.14 20.95 13.43
C ASP A 123 -0.79 19.68 12.87
N THR A 124 -0.39 18.51 13.36
CA THR A 124 -0.83 17.22 12.81
C THR A 124 -2.34 17.00 12.95
N ALA A 125 -2.93 17.43 14.06
CA ALA A 125 -4.37 17.30 14.27
C ALA A 125 -5.15 18.24 13.35
N GLU A 126 -4.66 19.46 13.18
CA GLU A 126 -5.26 20.45 12.27
C GLU A 126 -5.11 20.05 10.80
N VAL A 127 -3.98 19.48 10.40
CA VAL A 127 -3.78 18.91 9.05
C VAL A 127 -4.81 17.84 8.77
N THR A 128 -5.09 16.96 9.74
CA THR A 128 -6.10 15.91 9.58
C THR A 128 -7.48 16.51 9.31
N ALA A 129 -7.87 17.54 10.06
CA ALA A 129 -9.13 18.26 9.86
C ALA A 129 -9.18 19.01 8.52
N TRP A 130 -8.07 19.62 8.11
CA TRP A 130 -7.94 20.25 6.80
C TRP A 130 -8.12 19.23 5.67
N VAL A 131 -7.45 18.08 5.75
CA VAL A 131 -7.60 16.99 4.76
C VAL A 131 -9.06 16.54 4.69
N ASP A 132 -9.73 16.34 5.83
CA ASP A 132 -11.16 16.00 5.86
C ASP A 132 -12.03 17.05 5.17
N SER A 133 -11.74 18.33 5.37
CA SER A 133 -12.47 19.42 4.73
C SER A 133 -12.29 19.43 3.21
N VAL A 134 -11.06 19.22 2.73
CA VAL A 134 -10.71 19.15 1.31
C VAL A 134 -11.37 17.95 0.65
N LEU A 135 -11.28 16.77 1.26
CA LEU A 135 -11.91 15.56 0.75
C LEU A 135 -13.43 15.72 0.65
N ARG A 136 -14.07 16.30 1.67
CA ARG A 136 -15.52 16.57 1.64
C ARG A 136 -15.88 17.56 0.54
N ALA A 137 -15.11 18.64 0.38
CA ALA A 137 -15.34 19.65 -0.66
C ALA A 137 -15.16 19.08 -2.07
N ALA A 138 -14.18 18.18 -2.25
CA ALA A 138 -13.93 17.46 -3.50
C ALA A 138 -14.95 16.35 -3.79
N GLY A 139 -15.89 16.10 -2.87
CA GLY A 139 -16.82 14.98 -2.94
C GLY A 139 -16.10 13.65 -2.98
N TYR A 140 -14.97 13.47 -2.30
CA TYR A 140 -14.21 12.23 -2.41
C TYR A 140 -14.92 11.06 -1.72
N GLU A 141 -15.24 10.02 -2.47
CA GLU A 141 -15.72 8.74 -1.94
C GLU A 141 -14.72 7.61 -2.19
N LEU A 142 -14.43 6.85 -1.12
CA LEU A 142 -13.52 5.73 -1.18
C LEU A 142 -14.15 4.59 -2.00
N PRO A 143 -13.35 3.89 -2.82
CA PRO A 143 -13.71 2.61 -3.40
C PRO A 143 -14.31 1.65 -2.37
N ASP A 144 -15.43 1.03 -2.74
CA ASP A 144 -16.05 0.01 -1.90
C ASP A 144 -15.19 -1.26 -1.93
N VAL A 145 -14.93 -1.85 -0.76
CA VAL A 145 -14.08 -3.06 -0.63
C VAL A 145 -14.79 -4.21 -1.34
N ASP A 146 -14.10 -4.89 -2.27
CA ASP A 146 -14.66 -5.92 -3.19
C ASP A 146 -15.85 -6.71 -2.59
N HIS A 147 -16.98 -6.72 -3.30
CA HIS A 147 -18.20 -7.41 -2.89
C HIS A 147 -17.97 -8.90 -2.55
N ARG A 148 -16.97 -9.56 -3.16
CA ARG A 148 -16.62 -10.95 -2.85
C ARG A 148 -16.03 -11.09 -1.45
N THR A 149 -15.07 -10.23 -1.13
CA THR A 149 -14.46 -10.17 0.20
C THR A 149 -15.53 -9.91 1.25
N ARG A 150 -16.45 -8.98 1.00
CA ARG A 150 -17.58 -8.71 1.90
C ARG A 150 -18.49 -9.91 2.12
N ARG A 151 -18.78 -10.72 1.10
CA ARG A 151 -19.59 -11.94 1.25
C ARG A 151 -18.86 -13.02 2.05
N ILE A 152 -17.56 -13.20 1.78
CA ILE A 152 -16.73 -14.17 2.50
C ILE A 152 -16.64 -13.76 3.97
N ASP A 153 -16.30 -12.51 4.26
CA ASP A 153 -16.21 -11.98 5.62
C ASP A 153 -17.56 -12.05 6.33
N ALA A 154 -18.67 -11.73 5.66
CA ALA A 154 -20.00 -11.82 6.26
C ALA A 154 -20.35 -13.25 6.69
N VAL A 155 -19.90 -14.26 5.95
CA VAL A 155 -20.14 -15.67 6.28
C VAL A 155 -19.15 -16.16 7.35
N LEU A 156 -17.87 -15.83 7.22
CA LEU A 156 -16.82 -16.24 8.15
C LEU A 156 -16.95 -15.58 9.53
N LEU A 157 -17.40 -14.34 9.61
CA LEU A 157 -17.57 -13.56 10.85
C LEU A 157 -18.97 -13.68 11.46
N HIS A 158 -19.87 -14.43 10.83
CA HIS A 158 -21.21 -14.63 11.38
C HIS A 158 -21.14 -15.44 12.69
N PRO A 159 -21.85 -15.06 13.77
CA PRO A 159 -21.75 -15.71 15.08
C PRO A 159 -22.01 -17.23 15.04
N VAL A 160 -23.03 -17.65 14.28
CA VAL A 160 -23.35 -19.09 14.08
C VAL A 160 -22.58 -19.71 12.90
N ALA A 161 -22.70 -19.15 11.69
CA ALA A 161 -22.10 -19.77 10.50
C ALA A 161 -20.56 -19.80 10.56
N GLY A 162 -19.92 -18.76 11.11
CA GLY A 162 -18.48 -18.73 11.35
C GLY A 162 -18.03 -19.84 12.30
N THR A 163 -18.76 -20.06 13.40
CA THR A 163 -18.48 -21.16 14.34
C THR A 163 -18.60 -22.54 13.68
N VAL A 164 -19.63 -22.75 12.85
CA VAL A 164 -19.81 -24.01 12.11
C VAL A 164 -18.68 -24.23 11.11
N ILE A 165 -18.30 -23.22 10.34
CA ILE A 165 -17.20 -23.29 9.37
C ILE A 165 -15.88 -23.54 10.07
N PHE A 166 -15.64 -22.89 11.21
CA PHE A 166 -14.46 -23.11 12.04
C PHE A 166 -14.37 -24.57 12.49
N LEU A 167 -15.44 -25.12 13.07
CA LEU A 167 -15.47 -26.52 13.51
C LEU A 167 -15.28 -27.48 12.34
N LEU A 168 -15.89 -27.22 11.18
CA LEU A 168 -15.71 -28.03 9.98
C LEU A 168 -14.26 -27.99 9.49
N THR A 169 -13.65 -26.81 9.44
CA THR A 169 -12.25 -26.64 9.04
C THR A 169 -11.32 -27.37 10.01
N MET A 170 -11.56 -27.23 11.32
CA MET A 170 -10.78 -27.90 12.34
C MET A 170 -10.96 -29.43 12.29
N PHE A 171 -12.17 -29.91 12.00
CA PHE A 171 -12.45 -31.33 11.76
C PHE A 171 -11.68 -31.86 10.54
N VAL A 172 -11.71 -31.15 9.41
CA VAL A 172 -10.95 -31.51 8.20
C VAL A 172 -9.46 -31.54 8.49
N PHE A 173 -8.95 -30.59 9.28
CA PHE A 173 -7.55 -30.58 9.70
C PHE A 173 -7.19 -31.83 10.52
N PHE A 174 -8.00 -32.19 11.53
CA PHE A 174 -7.81 -33.43 12.29
C PHE A 174 -7.88 -34.67 11.40
N GLN A 175 -8.88 -34.76 10.52
CA GLN A 175 -9.00 -35.87 9.56
C GLN A 175 -7.77 -35.97 8.68
N THR A 176 -7.23 -34.84 8.21
CA THR A 176 -6.01 -34.82 7.39
C THR A 176 -4.81 -35.32 8.17
N ILE A 177 -4.61 -34.87 9.42
CA ILE A 177 -3.52 -35.35 10.26
C ILE A 177 -3.63 -36.87 10.47
N PHE A 178 -4.78 -37.39 10.89
CA PHE A 178 -4.91 -38.82 11.16
C PHE A 178 -4.87 -39.69 9.90
N THR A 179 -5.43 -39.20 8.79
CA THR A 179 -5.51 -39.96 7.53
C THR A 179 -4.18 -39.96 6.78
N LEU A 180 -3.43 -38.86 6.77
CA LEU A 180 -2.14 -38.80 6.08
C LEU A 180 -0.96 -39.21 6.98
N ALA A 181 -0.97 -38.88 8.28
CA ALA A 181 0.18 -39.18 9.14
C ALA A 181 0.29 -40.68 9.44
N ALA A 182 -0.82 -41.41 9.57
CA ALA A 182 -0.79 -42.84 9.85
C ALA A 182 -0.07 -43.68 8.76
N PRO A 183 -0.42 -43.57 7.45
CA PRO A 183 0.33 -44.30 6.42
C PRO A 183 1.76 -43.77 6.28
N LEU A 184 2.01 -42.48 6.51
CA LEU A 184 3.36 -41.91 6.48
C LEU A 184 4.26 -42.50 7.57
N GLN A 185 3.74 -42.71 8.78
CA GLN A 185 4.45 -43.41 9.86
C GLN A 185 4.77 -44.86 9.47
N GLY A 186 3.82 -45.54 8.82
CA GLY A 186 4.03 -46.89 8.28
C GLY A 186 5.19 -46.94 7.28
N TYR A 187 5.20 -46.05 6.28
CA TYR A 187 6.28 -45.99 5.30
C TYR A 187 7.64 -45.68 5.91
N VAL A 188 7.68 -44.79 6.91
CA VAL A 188 8.92 -44.51 7.65
C VAL A 188 9.37 -45.74 8.42
N GLY A 189 8.45 -46.46 9.09
CA GLY A 189 8.73 -47.72 9.78
C GLY A 189 9.29 -48.80 8.86
N ASP A 190 8.63 -49.03 7.72
CA ASP A 190 9.05 -50.01 6.72
C ASP A 190 10.43 -49.66 6.13
N PHE A 191 10.69 -48.38 5.88
CA PHE A 191 11.99 -47.90 5.41
C PHE A 191 13.12 -48.18 6.42
N PHE A 192 12.90 -47.87 7.70
CA PHE A 192 13.88 -48.17 8.74
C PHE A 192 14.03 -49.67 9.00
N GLY A 193 12.95 -50.44 8.93
CA GLY A 193 13.00 -51.90 9.02
C GLY A 193 13.82 -52.53 7.88
N TRP A 194 13.64 -52.04 6.65
CA TRP A 194 14.44 -52.45 5.49
C TRP A 194 15.93 -52.12 5.67
N LEU A 195 16.27 -50.91 6.14
CA LEU A 195 17.64 -50.52 6.46
C LEU A 195 18.25 -51.41 7.55
N GLY A 196 17.51 -51.69 8.62
CA GLY A 196 17.95 -52.58 9.71
C GLY A 196 18.27 -53.99 9.20
N GLY A 197 17.42 -54.53 8.31
CA GLY A 197 17.65 -55.82 7.66
C GLY A 197 18.93 -55.85 6.80
N LEU A 198 19.18 -54.80 6.02
CA LEU A 198 20.41 -54.67 5.22
C LEU A 198 21.68 -54.60 6.07
N VAL A 199 21.63 -53.85 7.18
CA VAL A 199 22.75 -53.74 8.12
C VAL A 199 23.03 -55.09 8.80
N SER A 200 21.98 -55.77 9.28
CA SER A 200 22.11 -57.10 9.89
C SER A 200 22.72 -58.14 8.93
N ALA A 201 22.37 -58.09 7.65
CA ALA A 201 22.90 -59.01 6.64
C ALA A 201 24.39 -58.79 6.31
N HIS A 202 24.92 -57.56 6.46
CA HIS A 202 26.29 -57.21 6.05
C HIS A 202 27.25 -56.93 7.22
N VAL A 203 26.75 -56.77 8.45
CA VAL A 203 27.58 -56.52 9.64
C VAL A 203 27.69 -57.79 10.48
N GLN A 204 28.86 -58.43 10.46
CA GLN A 204 29.14 -59.68 11.20
C GLN A 204 29.47 -59.48 12.69
N LEU A 205 29.34 -58.26 13.22
CA LEU A 205 29.59 -57.93 14.64
C LEU A 205 28.26 -57.88 15.41
N SER A 206 27.99 -58.92 16.20
CA SER A 206 26.72 -59.19 16.90
C SER A 206 26.24 -58.10 17.87
N TRP A 207 27.13 -57.25 18.37
CA TRP A 207 26.77 -56.18 19.30
C TRP A 207 26.24 -54.92 18.60
N LEU A 208 26.59 -54.71 17.32
CA LEU A 208 26.20 -53.54 16.53
C LEU A 208 24.84 -53.76 15.83
N SER A 209 24.54 -55.01 15.46
CA SER A 209 23.22 -55.40 14.93
C SER A 209 22.11 -55.27 15.98
N ALA A 210 22.42 -55.49 17.26
CA ALA A 210 21.44 -55.41 18.37
C ALA A 210 20.96 -53.98 18.69
N PHE A 211 21.65 -52.95 18.20
CA PHE A 211 21.28 -51.54 18.40
C PHE A 211 20.36 -50.97 17.31
N LEU A 212 20.22 -51.69 16.17
CA LEU A 212 19.52 -51.23 14.97
C LEU A 212 18.32 -52.11 14.57
N SER A 213 18.07 -53.19 15.32
CA SER A 213 16.83 -53.99 15.31
C SER A 213 15.83 -53.47 16.33
#